data_AF-A0AAW4SC80-F1
#
_entry.id   AF-A0AAW4SC80-F1
#
_cell.length_a   1.000
_cell.length_b   1.000
_cell.length_c   1.000
_cell.angle_alpha   90.00
_cell.angle_beta   90.00
_cell.angle_gamma   90.00
#
_symmetry.space_group_name_H-M   'P 1'
#
loop_
_entity.id
_entity.type
_entity.pdbx_description
1 polymer ?
#
loop_
_entity_poly.entity_id
_entity_poly.type
_entity_poly.pdbx_seq_one_letter_code
_entity_poly.pdbx_strand_id
1 'polypeptide(L)' 'MLAMTRKEYVEQSKEHALSLLNVGRAREAVASMMVDMRISANFGAPPEIHAIGICAAAADDASGVRAYLEGFN' A
#
# COMPACT_ATOMS: atom_id res chain seq x y z
N MET A 1 -18.74 -18.77 1.12
CA MET A 1 -17.57 -17.88 1.15
C MET A 1 -17.83 -16.87 2.25
N LEU A 2 -17.07 -16.93 3.35
CA LEU A 2 -17.09 -15.82 4.31
C LEU A 2 -16.46 -14.62 3.58
N ALA A 3 -17.21 -13.52 3.46
CA ALA A 3 -16.69 -12.31 2.84
C ALA A 3 -15.58 -11.75 3.74
N MET A 4 -14.38 -11.59 3.19
CA MET A 4 -13.24 -10.99 3.88
C MET A 4 -13.61 -9.57 4.34
N THR A 5 -13.33 -9.26 5.60
CA THR A 5 -13.59 -7.92 6.14
C THR A 5 -12.62 -6.91 5.54
N ARG A 6 -12.99 -5.62 5.57
CA ARG A 6 -12.10 -4.51 5.18
C ARG A 6 -10.72 -4.64 5.83
N LYS A 7 -10.72 -4.84 7.14
CA LYS A 7 -9.51 -4.87 7.96
C LYS A 7 -8.59 -6.01 7.53
N GLU A 8 -9.15 -7.21 7.35
CA GLU A 8 -8.37 -8.37 6.89
C GLU A 8 -7.76 -8.13 5.50
N TYR A 9 -8.53 -7.53 4.58
CA TYR A 9 -8.02 -7.20 3.26
C TYR A 9 -6.87 -6.18 3.30
N VAL A 10 -7.05 -5.10 4.07
CA VAL A 10 -6.01 -4.05 4.24
C VAL A 10 -4.75 -4.62 4.88
N GLU A 11 -4.87 -5.47 5.92
CA GLU A 11 -3.72 -6.12 6.54
C GLU A 11 -3.00 -7.04 5.55
N GLN A 12 -3.73 -7.86 4.78
CA GLN A 12 -3.13 -8.74 3.78
C GLN A 12 -2.37 -7.95 2.70
N SER A 13 -2.96 -6.86 2.20
CA SER A 13 -2.30 -5.97 1.23
C SER A 13 -1.05 -5.30 1.82
N LYS A 14 -1.09 -4.88 3.09
CA LYS A 14 0.08 -4.33 3.78
C LYS A 14 1.19 -5.36 3.94
N GLU A 15 0.88 -6.58 4.37
CA GLU A 15 1.86 -7.66 4.51
C GLU A 15 2.58 -7.93 3.17
N HIS A 16 1.81 -8.02 2.08
CA HIS A 16 2.37 -8.20 0.75
C HIS A 16 3.26 -7.02 0.33
N ALA A 17 2.79 -5.78 0.48
CA ALA A 17 3.56 -4.60 0.10
C ALA A 17 4.84 -4.43 0.95
N LEU A 18 4.78 -4.73 2.25
CA LEU A 18 5.94 -4.70 3.14
C LEU A 18 6.97 -5.77 2.76
N SER A 19 6.53 -6.96 2.34
CA SER A 19 7.44 -8.00 1.85
C SER A 19 8.25 -7.54 0.63
N LEU A 20 7.63 -6.78 -0.28
CA LEU A 20 8.30 -6.18 -1.43
C LEU A 20 9.30 -5.12 -1.00
N LEU A 21 8.89 -4.22 -0.09
CA LEU A 21 9.78 -3.18 0.43
C LEU A 21 11.03 -3.79 1.09
N ASN A 22 10.88 -4.85 1.88
CA ASN A 22 11.98 -5.51 2.59
C ASN A 22 13.05 -6.11 1.64
N VAL A 23 12.70 -6.40 0.39
CA VAL A 23 13.65 -6.86 -0.64
C VAL A 23 14.08 -5.74 -1.61
N GLY A 24 13.87 -4.47 -1.23
CA GLY A 24 14.28 -3.30 -2.02
C GLY A 24 13.34 -2.95 -3.17
N ARG A 25 12.16 -3.58 -3.24
CA ARG A 25 11.19 -3.40 -4.34
C ARG A 25 10.19 -2.28 -4.03
N ALA A 26 10.70 -1.08 -3.71
CA ALA A 26 9.91 0.06 -3.22
C ALA A 26 8.78 0.48 -4.17
N ARG A 27 9.04 0.56 -5.48
CA ARG A 27 8.03 0.93 -6.48
C ARG A 27 6.90 -0.09 -6.57
N GLU A 28 7.22 -1.38 -6.49
CA GLU A 28 6.23 -2.45 -6.58
C GLU A 28 5.43 -2.57 -5.28
N ALA A 29 6.06 -2.30 -4.12
CA ALA A 29 5.36 -2.17 -2.85
C ALA A 29 4.26 -1.12 -2.91
N VAL A 30 4.59 0.09 -3.39
CA VAL A 30 3.61 1.18 -3.56
C VAL A 30 2.53 0.80 -4.57
N ALA A 31 2.93 0.29 -5.74
CA ALA A 31 1.98 -0.08 -6.80
C ALA A 31 1.00 -1.16 -6.36
N SER A 32 1.45 -2.20 -5.64
CA SER A 32 0.58 -3.24 -5.11
C SER A 32 -0.47 -2.65 -4.17
N MET A 33 -0.04 -1.83 -3.20
CA MET A 33 -0.97 -1.22 -2.25
C MET A 33 -1.98 -0.32 -2.95
N MET A 34 -1.54 0.46 -3.95
CA MET A 34 -2.43 1.31 -4.74
C MET A 34 -3.50 0.50 -5.49
N VAL A 35 -3.09 -0.59 -6.14
CA VAL A 35 -4.01 -1.45 -6.90
C VAL A 35 -5.04 -2.07 -5.96
N ASP A 36 -4.58 -2.63 -4.84
CA ASP A 36 -5.46 -3.27 -3.87
C ASP A 36 -6.49 -2.29 -3.29
N MET A 37 -6.05 -1.08 -2.91
CA MET A 37 -6.95 -0.05 -2.37
C MET A 37 -7.89 0.53 -3.43
N ARG A 38 -7.57 0.41 -4.73
CA ARG A 38 -8.42 0.89 -5.83
C ARG A 38 -9.51 -0.11 -6.23
N ILE A 39 -9.29 -1.41 -6.06
CA ILE A 39 -10.22 -2.47 -6.50
C ILE A 39 -11.55 -2.41 -5.72
N SER A 40 -11.52 -1.94 -4.47
CA SER A 40 -12.72 -1.86 -3.64
C SER A 40 -13.19 -0.42 -3.46
N ALA A 41 -14.42 -0.14 -3.89
CA ALA A 41 -15.08 1.15 -3.68
C ALA A 41 -15.19 1.54 -2.19
N ASN A 42 -15.11 0.57 -1.28
CA ASN A 42 -15.16 0.79 0.17
C ASN A 42 -13.77 1.03 0.80
N PHE A 43 -12.68 0.78 0.06
CA PHE A 43 -11.28 0.87 0.55
C PHE A 43 -10.48 1.96 -0.17
N GLY A 44 -11.13 2.71 -1.07
CA GLY A 44 -10.51 3.79 -1.82
C GLY A 44 -9.93 4.86 -0.91
N ALA A 45 -8.61 5.06 -1.01
CA ALA A 45 -7.95 6.23 -0.46
C ALA A 45 -8.03 7.41 -1.46
N PRO A 46 -8.01 8.66 -0.96
CA PRO A 46 -7.85 9.83 -1.81
C PRO A 46 -6.60 9.68 -2.70
N PRO A 47 -6.65 10.04 -4.00
CA PRO A 47 -5.51 9.96 -4.90
C PRO A 47 -4.24 10.64 -4.38
N GLU A 48 -4.39 11.68 -3.56
CA GLU A 48 -3.32 12.44 -2.93
C GLU A 48 -2.46 11.58 -2.00
N ILE A 49 -3.04 10.58 -1.33
CA ILE A 49 -2.29 9.64 -0.48
C ILE A 49 -1.33 8.81 -1.34
N HIS A 50 -1.74 8.42 -2.54
CA HIS A 50 -0.89 7.66 -3.46
C HIS A 50 0.27 8.50 -4.00
N ALA A 51 0.11 9.81 -4.14
CA ALA A 51 1.19 10.70 -4.56
C ALA A 51 2.37 10.66 -3.55
N ILE A 52 2.10 10.56 -2.25
CA ILE A 52 3.13 10.43 -1.21
C ILE A 52 3.95 9.15 -1.42
N GLY A 53 3.27 8.01 -1.60
CA GLY A 53 3.93 6.73 -1.87
C GLY A 53 4.78 6.76 -3.14
N ILE A 54 4.27 7.34 -4.23
CA ILE A 54 5.00 7.48 -5.50
C ILE A 54 6.25 8.34 -5.31
N CYS A 55 6.14 9.49 -4.64
CA CYS A 55 7.28 10.38 -4.39
C CYS A 55 8.35 9.69 -3.54
N ALA A 56 7.96 8.99 -2.47
CA ALA A 56 8.90 8.25 -1.63
C ALA A 56 9.62 7.14 -2.40
N ALA A 57 8.90 6.36 -3.21
CA ALA A 57 9.50 5.32 -4.04
C ALA A 57 10.38 5.88 -5.18
N ALA A 58 10.09 7.07 -5.69
CA ALA A 58 10.93 7.75 -6.68
C ALA A 58 12.23 8.28 -6.07
N ALA A 59 12.20 8.67 -4.80
CA ALA A 59 13.33 9.19 -4.04
C ALA A 59 14.20 8.09 -3.38
N ASP A 60 13.86 6.81 -3.54
CA ASP A 60 14.46 5.69 -2.80
C ASP A 60 14.34 5.83 -1.26
N ASP A 61 13.29 6.53 -0.80
CA ASP A 61 12.99 6.73 0.61
C ASP A 61 12.17 5.55 1.16
N ALA A 62 12.88 4.49 1.57
CA ALA A 62 12.25 3.30 2.15
C ALA A 62 11.42 3.61 3.41
N SER A 63 11.82 4.59 4.21
CA SER A 63 11.09 5.01 5.41
C SER A 63 9.77 5.70 5.04
N GLY A 64 9.79 6.57 4.03
CA GLY A 64 8.59 7.20 3.47
C GLY A 64 7.64 6.18 2.83
N VAL A 65 8.17 5.18 2.12
CA VAL A 65 7.34 4.08 1.58
C VAL A 65 6.71 3.27 2.71
N ARG A 66 7.46 2.94 3.77
CA ARG A 66 6.89 2.24 4.93
C ARG A 66 5.78 3.05 5.59
N ALA A 67 5.99 4.34 5.82
CA ALA A 67 4.97 5.22 6.40
C ALA A 67 3.70 5.30 5.55
N TYR A 68 3.84 5.35 4.22
CA TYR A 68 2.71 5.27 3.30
C TYR A 68 1.93 3.95 3.47
N LEU A 69 2.61 2.80 3.52
CA LEU A 69 1.96 1.49 3.64
C LEU A 69 1.25 1.32 4.99
N GLU A 70 1.88 1.73 6.08
CA GLU A 70 1.34 1.61 7.44
C GLU A 70 0.18 2.59 7.70
N GLY A 71 0.03 3.64 6.89
CA GLY A 71 -1.03 4.64 7.03
C GLY A 71 -2.45 4.13 6.71
N PHE A 72 -2.61 2.92 6.17
CA PHE A 72 -3.90 2.34 5.81
C PHE A 72 -4.51 1.52 6.97
N ASN A 73 -5.79 1.82 7.30
CA ASN A 73 -6.62 1.17 8.32
C ASN A 73 -7.91 0.55 7.75
#